data_AF-A0A229RCU5-F1
#
_entry.id   AF-A0A229RCU5-F1
#
_cell.length_a   1.000
_cell.length_b   1.000
_cell.length_c   1.000
_cell.angle_alpha   90.00
_cell.angle_beta   90.00
_cell.angle_gamma   90.00
#
_symmetry.space_group_name_H-M   'P 1'
#
loop_
_entity.id
_entity.type
_entity.pdbx_description
1 polymer ?
#
loop_
_entity_poly.entity_id
_entity_poly.type
_entity_poly.pdbx_seq_one_letter_code
_entity_poly.pdbx_strand_id
1 'polypeptide(L)'
;MVTTDEEIARRLEETDSARSARRQRAAATVGQLARRHTDLAGQLADLERELGEVLTAAADVIDVPELAAVTDVPAADLTHWRDQTTKSSRAGKRKRPDIAKKSSSPGKNTPEATPARATQPTGPAPEAGGNGGIALAAAST
;
A
#
# COMPACT_ATOMS: atom_id res chain seq x y z
N MET A 1 -33.31 36.78 19.10
CA MET A 1 -33.80 35.39 18.99
C MET A 1 -32.59 34.48 18.96
N VAL A 2 -32.38 33.69 20.00
CA VAL A 2 -31.28 32.73 20.11
C VAL A 2 -31.70 31.46 19.37
N THR A 3 -30.83 30.93 18.51
CA THR A 3 -31.02 29.63 17.86
C THR A 3 -31.03 28.56 18.94
N THR A 4 -32.10 27.78 19.00
CA THR A 4 -32.24 26.64 19.91
C THR A 4 -31.15 25.60 19.65
N ASP A 5 -30.65 24.96 20.71
CA ASP A 5 -29.55 23.99 20.62
C ASP A 5 -29.85 22.83 19.65
N GLU A 6 -31.13 22.46 19.51
CA GLU A 6 -31.61 21.46 18.55
C GLU A 6 -31.38 21.87 17.09
N GLU A 7 -31.53 23.16 16.77
CA GLU A 7 -31.28 23.72 15.44
C GLU A 7 -29.78 23.75 15.13
N ILE A 8 -28.95 23.99 16.15
CA ILE A 8 -27.48 23.96 16.04
C ILE A 8 -27.00 22.53 15.82
N ALA A 9 -27.50 21.56 16.61
CA ALA A 9 -27.18 20.15 16.47
C ALA A 9 -27.56 19.62 15.08
N ARG A 10 -28.76 19.97 14.60
CA ARG A 10 -29.23 19.57 13.27
C ARG A 10 -28.33 20.08 12.16
N ARG A 11 -27.93 21.36 12.20
CA ARG A 11 -27.03 21.94 11.19
C ARG A 11 -25.63 21.32 11.22
N LEU A 12 -25.14 20.95 12.40
CA LEU A 12 -23.84 20.29 12.55
C LEU A 12 -23.86 18.88 11.95
N GLU A 13 -24.90 18.10 12.23
CA GLU A 13 -25.07 16.74 11.71
C GLU A 13 -25.24 16.72 10.17
N GLU A 14 -25.97 17.69 9.63
CA GLU A 14 -26.10 17.87 8.17
C GLU A 14 -24.76 18.22 7.49
N THR A 15 -23.95 19.04 8.16
CA THR A 15 -22.61 19.42 7.67
C THR A 15 -21.62 18.26 7.76
N ASP A 16 -21.66 17.51 8.87
CA ASP A 16 -20.77 16.37 9.09
C ASP A 16 -21.12 15.20 8.18
N SER A 17 -22.41 14.90 7.99
CA SER A 17 -22.87 13.89 7.02
C SER A 17 -22.45 14.23 5.58
N ALA A 18 -22.54 15.49 5.16
CA ALA A 18 -22.05 15.93 3.85
C ALA A 18 -20.53 15.77 3.71
N ARG A 19 -19.76 16.07 4.75
CA ARG A 19 -18.29 15.88 4.77
C ARG A 19 -17.93 14.39 4.77
N SER A 20 -18.62 13.58 5.54
CA SER A 20 -18.42 12.13 5.63
C SER A 20 -18.74 11.46 4.29
N ALA A 21 -19.84 11.82 3.63
CA ALA A 21 -20.18 11.31 2.30
C ALA A 21 -19.11 11.64 1.25
N ARG A 22 -18.51 12.83 1.29
CA ARG A 22 -17.39 13.20 0.41
C ARG A 22 -16.14 12.36 0.69
N ARG A 23 -15.81 12.14 1.97
CA ARG A 23 -14.68 11.28 2.38
C ARG A 23 -14.89 9.83 1.97
N GLN A 24 -16.08 9.29 2.15
CA GLN A 24 -16.44 7.93 1.74
C GLN A 24 -16.31 7.76 0.22
N ARG A 25 -16.83 8.71 -0.58
CA ARG A 25 -16.68 8.68 -2.05
C ARG A 25 -15.21 8.71 -2.46
N ALA A 26 -14.41 9.62 -1.88
CA ALA A 26 -12.99 9.69 -2.18
C ALA A 26 -12.25 8.39 -1.82
N ALA A 27 -12.50 7.84 -0.63
CA ALA A 27 -11.92 6.57 -0.20
C ALA A 27 -12.33 5.40 -1.11
N ALA A 28 -13.59 5.36 -1.56
CA ALA A 28 -14.07 4.35 -2.49
C ALA A 28 -13.38 4.46 -3.86
N THR A 29 -13.22 5.68 -4.40
CA THR A 29 -12.53 5.90 -5.67
C THR A 29 -11.06 5.52 -5.58
N VAL A 30 -10.36 5.92 -4.52
CA VAL A 30 -8.95 5.55 -4.31
C VAL A 30 -8.80 4.04 -4.13
N GLY A 31 -9.68 3.40 -3.35
CA GLY A 31 -9.68 1.95 -3.18
C GLY A 31 -9.93 1.20 -4.48
N GLN A 32 -10.82 1.68 -5.34
CA GLN A 32 -11.06 1.11 -6.66
C GLN A 32 -9.86 1.28 -7.58
N LEU A 33 -9.24 2.47 -7.59
CA LEU A 33 -8.07 2.76 -8.40
C LEU A 33 -6.87 1.90 -7.98
N ALA A 34 -6.65 1.75 -6.68
CA ALA A 34 -5.61 0.88 -6.14
C ALA A 34 -5.80 -0.57 -6.58
N ARG A 35 -7.03 -1.10 -6.55
CA ARG A 35 -7.34 -2.46 -7.03
C ARG A 35 -7.06 -2.61 -8.52
N ARG A 36 -7.43 -1.63 -9.35
CA ARG A 36 -7.12 -1.64 -10.78
C ARG A 36 -5.61 -1.57 -11.03
N HIS A 37 -4.89 -0.77 -10.25
CA HIS A 37 -3.43 -0.70 -10.34
C HIS A 37 -2.78 -2.04 -9.99
N THR A 38 -3.24 -2.72 -8.94
CA THR A 38 -2.70 -4.04 -8.58
C THR A 38 -3.02 -5.10 -9.63
N ASP A 39 -4.19 -5.03 -10.24
CA ASP A 39 -4.59 -5.96 -11.31
C ASP A 39 -3.74 -5.75 -12.58
N LEU A 40 -3.59 -4.50 -13.02
CA LEU A 40 -2.72 -4.15 -14.14
C LEU A 40 -1.25 -4.48 -13.87
N ALA A 41 -0.76 -4.28 -12.63
CA ALA A 41 0.58 -4.69 -12.25
C ALA A 41 0.77 -6.21 -12.32
N GLY A 42 -0.26 -6.99 -11.97
CA GLY A 42 -0.26 -8.44 -12.14
C GLY A 42 -0.18 -8.84 -13.61
N GLN A 43 -1.04 -8.26 -14.45
CA GLN A 43 -1.04 -8.50 -15.90
C GLN A 43 0.30 -8.10 -16.55
N LEU A 44 0.89 -6.99 -16.12
CA LEU A 44 2.20 -6.56 -16.59
C LEU A 44 3.27 -7.58 -16.20
N ALA A 45 3.28 -8.08 -14.97
CA ALA A 45 4.24 -9.08 -14.53
C ALA A 45 4.11 -10.40 -15.31
N ASP A 46 2.89 -10.80 -15.66
CA ASP A 46 2.67 -11.98 -16.52
C ASP A 46 3.21 -11.75 -17.94
N LEU A 47 2.96 -10.59 -18.54
CA LEU A 47 3.52 -10.21 -19.85
C LEU A 47 5.05 -10.16 -19.83
N GLU A 48 5.66 -9.59 -18.79
CA GLU A 48 7.11 -9.55 -18.64
C GLU A 48 7.72 -10.95 -18.52
N ARG A 49 7.02 -11.89 -17.88
CA ARG A 49 7.43 -13.30 -17.83
C ARG A 49 7.38 -13.95 -19.21
N GLU A 50 6.28 -13.77 -19.94
CA GLU A 50 6.13 -14.29 -21.31
C GLU A 50 7.19 -13.71 -22.25
N LEU A 51 7.46 -12.39 -22.16
CA LEU A 51 8.53 -11.74 -22.89
C LEU A 51 9.90 -12.35 -22.53
N GLY A 52 10.20 -12.55 -21.25
CA GLY A 52 11.44 -13.20 -20.81
C GLY A 52 11.58 -14.63 -21.34
N GLU A 53 10.49 -15.40 -21.40
CA GLU A 53 10.47 -16.76 -21.97
C GLU A 53 10.74 -16.74 -23.48
N VAL A 54 10.04 -15.89 -24.23
CA VAL A 54 10.26 -15.73 -25.68
C VAL A 54 11.67 -15.23 -25.97
N LEU A 55 12.18 -14.27 -25.19
CA LEU A 55 13.56 -13.77 -25.33
C LEU A 55 14.60 -14.84 -25.01
N THR A 56 14.32 -15.75 -24.08
CA THR A 56 15.22 -16.88 -23.79
C THR A 56 15.18 -17.92 -24.90
N ALA A 57 13.99 -18.17 -25.46
CA ALA A 57 13.81 -19.10 -26.58
C ALA A 57 14.31 -18.56 -27.92
N ALA A 58 14.41 -17.23 -28.08
CA ALA A 58 14.93 -16.59 -29.28
C ALA A 58 16.43 -16.26 -29.19
N ALA A 59 17.05 -16.44 -28.01
CA ALA A 59 18.46 -16.11 -27.78
C ALA A 59 19.45 -16.93 -28.61
N ASP A 60 19.01 -18.03 -29.21
CA ASP A 60 19.75 -18.87 -30.16
C ASP A 60 19.59 -18.41 -31.63
N VAL A 61 18.53 -17.66 -31.93
CA VAL A 61 18.20 -17.16 -33.28
C VAL A 61 18.64 -15.72 -33.48
N ILE A 62 18.48 -14.87 -32.46
CA ILE A 62 18.73 -13.42 -32.58
C ILE A 62 19.31 -12.86 -31.28
N ASP A 63 20.37 -12.06 -31.43
CA ASP A 63 21.03 -11.42 -30.31
C ASP A 63 20.21 -10.23 -29.77
N VAL A 64 20.30 -9.97 -28.47
CA VAL A 64 19.60 -8.85 -27.79
C VAL A 64 19.85 -7.47 -28.44
N PRO A 65 21.08 -7.08 -28.83
CA PRO A 65 21.30 -5.81 -29.55
C PRO A 65 20.60 -5.75 -30.92
N GLU A 66 20.43 -6.88 -31.60
CA GLU A 66 19.75 -6.94 -32.90
C GLU A 66 18.23 -6.79 -32.72
N LEU A 67 17.65 -7.48 -31.73
CA LEU A 67 16.25 -7.31 -31.32
C LEU A 67 15.92 -5.87 -30.94
N ALA A 68 16.80 -5.19 -30.21
CA ALA A 68 16.60 -3.80 -29.80
C ALA A 68 16.50 -2.85 -31.01
N ALA A 69 17.29 -3.11 -32.06
CA ALA A 69 17.27 -2.31 -33.29
C ALA A 69 16.02 -2.55 -34.14
N VAL A 70 15.42 -3.74 -34.07
CA VAL A 70 14.23 -4.11 -34.86
C VAL A 70 12.92 -3.71 -34.18
N THR A 71 12.89 -3.71 -32.84
CA THR A 71 11.66 -3.55 -32.05
C THR A 71 11.50 -2.17 -31.41
N ASP A 72 12.49 -1.28 -31.56
CA ASP A 72 12.60 0.01 -30.86
C ASP A 72 12.52 -0.11 -29.31
N VAL A 73 12.74 -1.32 -28.77
CA VAL A 73 12.78 -1.55 -27.32
C VAL A 73 14.23 -1.42 -26.83
N PRO A 74 14.49 -0.70 -25.73
CA PRO A 74 15.83 -0.58 -25.19
C PRO A 74 16.45 -1.94 -24.85
N ALA A 75 17.71 -2.14 -25.24
CA ALA A 75 18.45 -3.37 -24.91
C ALA A 75 18.53 -3.63 -23.39
N ALA A 76 18.55 -2.56 -22.58
CA ALA A 76 18.52 -2.66 -21.12
C ALA A 76 17.26 -3.38 -20.63
N ASP A 77 16.09 -3.04 -21.15
CA ASP A 77 14.81 -3.62 -20.74
C ASP A 77 14.70 -5.08 -21.20
N LEU A 78 15.14 -5.38 -22.43
CA LEU A 78 15.23 -6.75 -22.95
C LEU A 78 16.15 -7.63 -22.11
N THR A 79 17.33 -7.12 -21.71
CA THR A 79 18.23 -7.86 -20.80
C THR A 79 17.61 -8.05 -19.42
N HIS A 80 16.88 -7.06 -18.92
CA HIS A 80 16.22 -7.12 -17.62
C HIS A 80 15.15 -8.22 -17.58
N TRP A 81 14.24 -8.27 -18.56
CA TRP A 81 13.19 -9.30 -18.63
C TRP A 81 13.77 -10.71 -18.81
N ARG A 82 14.81 -10.86 -19.64
CA ARG A 82 15.52 -12.13 -19.81
C ARG A 82 16.19 -12.59 -18.50
N ASP A 83 16.86 -11.68 -17.79
CA ASP A 83 17.56 -11.98 -16.54
C ASP A 83 16.60 -12.31 -15.39
N GLN A 84 15.43 -11.70 -15.35
CA GLN A 84 14.39 -12.00 -14.35
C GLN A 84 13.90 -13.45 -14.44
N THR A 85 13.66 -13.94 -15.66
CA THR A 85 13.25 -15.33 -15.91
C THR A 85 14.33 -16.34 -15.48
N THR A 86 15.61 -16.06 -15.79
CA THR A 86 16.71 -16.99 -15.46
C THR A 86 17.03 -17.02 -13.96
N LYS A 87 16.86 -15.91 -13.23
CA LYS A 87 17.09 -15.85 -11.77
C LYS A 87 16.03 -16.58 -10.96
N SER A 88 14.77 -16.64 -11.41
CA SER A 88 13.69 -17.38 -10.74
C SER A 88 14.02 -18.87 -10.58
N SER A 89 14.62 -19.49 -11.61
CA SER A 89 15.02 -20.91 -11.60
C SER A 89 16.14 -21.22 -10.57
N ARG A 90 16.98 -20.23 -10.22
CA ARG A 90 18.15 -20.46 -9.35
C ARG A 90 17.85 -20.33 -7.85
N ALA A 91 16.66 -19.89 -7.45
CA ALA A 91 16.29 -19.65 -6.05
C ALA A 91 15.88 -20.91 -5.24
N GLY A 92 15.96 -22.10 -5.84
CA GLY A 92 15.45 -23.36 -5.28
C GLY A 92 16.28 -24.05 -4.18
N LYS A 93 17.29 -23.41 -3.57
CA LYS A 93 18.08 -24.06 -2.50
C LYS A 93 18.36 -23.15 -1.30
N ARG A 94 17.31 -22.73 -0.59
CA ARG A 94 17.45 -22.28 0.82
C ARG A 94 16.98 -23.38 1.76
N LYS A 95 17.94 -24.11 2.31
CA LYS A 95 17.76 -25.13 3.36
C LYS A 95 17.12 -24.45 4.58
N ARG A 96 15.87 -24.77 4.90
CA ARG A 96 15.25 -24.35 6.18
C ARG A 96 15.95 -25.11 7.32
N PRO A 97 16.38 -24.46 8.41
CA PRO A 97 16.84 -25.17 9.59
C PRO A 97 15.67 -25.90 10.23
N ASP A 98 15.87 -27.20 10.43
CA ASP A 98 14.99 -28.14 11.11
C ASP A 98 14.89 -27.75 12.59
N ILE A 99 13.77 -27.15 12.99
CA ILE A 99 13.50 -26.90 14.42
C ILE A 99 13.10 -28.23 15.03
N ALA A 100 14.10 -28.88 15.62
CA ALA A 100 14.00 -30.14 16.33
C ALA A 100 12.86 -30.13 17.36
N LYS A 101 11.92 -31.04 17.12
CA LYS A 101 10.90 -31.56 18.03
C LYS A 101 11.54 -31.94 19.38
N LYS A 102 11.23 -31.21 20.46
CA LYS A 102 11.36 -31.72 21.84
C LYS A 102 9.97 -32.03 22.41
N SER A 103 9.85 -33.28 22.82
CA SER A 103 8.74 -33.95 23.50
C SER A 103 8.36 -33.33 24.84
N SER A 104 7.06 -33.32 25.18
CA SER A 104 6.48 -34.12 26.28
C SER A 104 5.17 -33.50 26.85
N SER A 105 4.05 -34.16 26.52
CA SER A 105 2.84 -34.48 27.31
C SER A 105 2.06 -33.46 28.17
N PRO A 106 0.75 -33.72 28.42
CA PRO A 106 -0.28 -32.72 28.65
C PRO A 106 -0.58 -32.48 30.14
N GLY A 107 -0.61 -31.21 30.55
CA GLY A 107 -0.92 -30.77 31.90
C GLY A 107 -2.09 -29.81 31.91
N LYS A 108 -3.24 -30.32 32.35
CA LYS A 108 -4.47 -29.64 32.80
C LYS A 108 -4.15 -28.39 33.63
N ASN A 109 -4.84 -27.26 33.39
CA ASN A 109 -5.38 -26.31 34.37
C ASN A 109 -5.95 -25.04 33.70
N THR A 110 -7.28 -24.97 33.61
CA THR A 110 -8.08 -23.73 33.67
C THR A 110 -8.11 -23.30 35.14
N PRO A 111 -7.89 -22.02 35.53
CA PRO A 111 -8.80 -20.88 35.35
C PRO A 111 -8.01 -19.62 34.89
N GLU A 112 -8.53 -18.43 34.61
CA GLU A 112 -9.65 -17.66 35.12
C GLU A 112 -9.83 -16.46 34.17
N ALA A 113 -11.07 -16.00 34.03
CA ALA A 113 -11.36 -14.74 33.34
C ALA A 113 -10.88 -13.55 34.20
N THR A 114 -10.31 -12.51 33.59
CA THR A 114 -10.20 -11.18 34.22
C THR A 114 -10.48 -10.10 33.18
N PRO A 115 -11.38 -9.14 33.49
CA PRO A 115 -12.01 -8.23 32.53
C PRO A 115 -11.16 -7.00 32.16
N ALA A 116 -11.53 -6.44 30.99
CA ALA A 116 -11.51 -5.05 30.54
C ALA A 116 -10.52 -4.06 31.19
N ARG A 117 -9.58 -3.53 30.38
CA ARG A 117 -8.95 -2.23 30.62
C ARG A 117 -9.46 -1.21 29.60
N ALA A 118 -10.37 -0.36 30.07
CA ALA A 118 -10.76 0.88 29.42
C ALA A 118 -9.55 1.83 29.33
N THR A 119 -9.21 2.29 28.13
CA THR A 119 -8.39 3.50 27.97
C THR A 119 -9.33 4.69 28.04
N GLN A 120 -9.22 5.43 29.14
CA GLN A 120 -9.93 6.67 29.39
C GLN A 120 -9.57 7.78 28.39
N PRO A 121 -10.50 8.73 28.18
CA PRO A 121 -10.39 9.83 27.22
C PRO A 121 -9.58 10.99 27.79
N THR A 122 -8.66 11.55 27.00
CA THR A 122 -7.96 12.79 27.35
C THR A 122 -8.84 14.00 27.03
N GLY A 123 -9.49 14.55 28.05
CA GLY A 123 -10.12 15.88 28.06
C GLY A 123 -9.19 16.97 28.63
N PRO A 124 -9.57 18.27 28.62
CA PRO A 124 -8.73 19.35 28.07
C PRO A 124 -8.20 20.44 29.06
N ALA A 125 -7.35 21.33 28.49
CA ALA A 125 -7.06 22.75 28.80
C ALA A 125 -5.98 23.11 29.88
N PRO A 126 -5.40 24.34 29.95
CA PRO A 126 -5.56 25.58 29.14
C PRO A 126 -4.22 26.28 28.73
N GLU A 127 -4.34 27.52 28.25
CA GLU A 127 -3.43 28.38 27.44
C GLU A 127 -2.17 29.00 28.10
N ALA A 128 -1.17 29.32 27.26
CA ALA A 128 -0.29 30.51 27.26
C ALA A 128 0.72 30.31 26.09
N GLY A 129 0.80 31.11 25.02
CA GLY A 129 0.97 32.57 24.96
C GLY A 129 2.38 32.85 24.42
N GLY A 130 2.51 33.58 23.29
CA GLY A 130 3.76 34.29 22.96
C GLY A 130 4.40 34.06 21.58
N ASN A 131 4.03 34.94 20.64
CA ASN A 131 4.88 35.63 19.66
C ASN A 131 5.86 34.87 18.74
N GLY A 132 5.64 35.07 17.43
CA GLY A 132 6.73 35.47 16.53
C GLY A 132 6.67 34.85 15.14
N GLY A 133 6.38 35.66 14.12
CA GLY A 133 6.79 35.35 12.74
C GLY A 133 5.70 35.35 11.68
N ILE A 134 5.11 36.51 11.44
CA ILE A 134 4.51 36.86 10.14
C ILE A 134 5.60 36.85 9.05
N ALA A 135 5.35 36.17 7.93
CA ALA A 135 5.99 36.47 6.65
C ALA A 135 4.93 36.39 5.55
N LEU A 136 4.34 37.57 5.31
CA LEU A 136 3.44 37.90 4.22
C LEU A 136 4.29 38.58 3.12
N ALA A 137 4.23 38.08 1.90
CA ALA A 137 4.59 38.76 0.65
C ALA A 137 4.12 37.83 -0.48
N ALA A 138 3.09 38.07 -1.30
CA ALA A 138 2.54 39.29 -1.90
C ALA A 138 3.60 40.10 -2.67
N ALA A 139 3.72 39.80 -3.96
CA ALA A 139 3.97 40.80 -5.00
C ALA A 139 3.58 40.22 -6.38
N SER A 140 2.42 40.65 -6.87
CA SER A 140 2.18 40.81 -8.31
C SER A 140 2.34 42.29 -8.62
N THR A 141 3.11 42.62 -9.65
CA THR A 141 2.90 43.76 -10.55
C THR A 141 3.75 43.56 -11.79
#